data_AF-A0A954WH09-F1
#
_entry.id   AF-A0A954WH09-F1
#
_cell.length_a   1.000
_cell.length_b   1.000
_cell.length_c   1.000
_cell.angle_alpha   90.00
_cell.angle_beta   90.00
_cell.angle_gamma   90.00
#
_symmetry.space_group_name_H-M   'P 1'
#
loop_
_entity.id
_entity.type
_entity.pdbx_description
1 polymer ?
#
loop_
_entity_poly.entity_id
_entity_poly.type
_entity_poly.pdbx_seq_one_letter_code
_entity_poly.pdbx_strand_id
1 'polypeptide(L)'
;LRVGMDEDAEIGVDDMRRLADANLTVDVLGGAPILPGVAKLAELVPTLNIVMDHLPFDMPTDADKAKPFDDALQAIGKQPHVFAKISHVLKRPSDPTDLDTYRPQLDSLWKIFGPDRVFYGSNWPVSNRAATYENILTLMLQYTATLGTEAADKYFWKNSQTAYGWQPRNP
;
A
#
# COMPACT_ATOMS: atom_id res chain seq x y z
N LEU A 1 5.97 7.07 -11.95
CA LEU A 1 6.79 8.18 -11.41
C LEU A 1 6.72 8.08 -9.89
N ARG A 2 7.86 8.03 -9.18
CA ARG A 2 7.85 8.11 -7.71
C ARG A 2 7.94 9.60 -7.35
N VAL A 3 6.89 10.13 -6.72
CA VAL A 3 6.89 11.52 -6.24
C VAL A 3 7.16 11.48 -4.74
N GLY A 4 8.28 12.08 -4.33
CA GLY A 4 8.51 12.41 -2.92
C GLY A 4 7.61 13.58 -2.54
N MET A 5 6.78 13.40 -1.52
CA MET A 5 5.90 14.46 -1.01
C MET A 5 6.59 15.08 0.21
N ASP A 6 7.47 16.05 -0.01
CA ASP A 6 7.98 16.89 1.08
C ASP A 6 6.86 17.83 1.57
N GLU A 7 6.94 18.28 2.82
CA GLU A 7 5.90 19.12 3.46
C GLU A 7 5.59 20.42 2.69
N ASP A 8 6.56 20.89 1.88
CA ASP A 8 6.47 22.10 1.06
C ASP A 8 6.30 21.83 -0.45
N ALA A 9 6.23 20.56 -0.87
CA ALA A 9 6.03 20.23 -2.27
C ALA A 9 4.57 20.56 -2.66
N GLU A 10 4.38 21.67 -3.38
CA GLU A 10 3.13 21.88 -4.12
C GLU A 10 2.90 20.65 -4.99
N ILE A 11 1.91 19.84 -4.61
CA ILE A 11 1.43 18.76 -5.45
C ILE A 11 1.06 19.42 -6.77
N GLY A 12 1.77 19.09 -7.85
CA GLY A 12 1.39 19.49 -9.20
C GLY A 12 0.08 18.81 -9.56
N VAL A 13 -1.05 19.32 -9.05
CA VAL A 13 -2.39 18.72 -9.25
C VAL A 13 -2.70 18.61 -10.74
N ASP A 14 -2.23 19.57 -11.54
CA ASP A 14 -2.39 19.53 -12.98
C ASP A 14 -1.58 18.41 -13.64
N ASP A 15 -0.38 18.08 -13.13
CA ASP A 15 0.37 16.91 -13.58
C ASP A 15 -0.32 15.61 -13.16
N MET A 16 -0.89 15.57 -11.96
CA MET A 16 -1.68 14.42 -11.48
C MET A 16 -2.95 14.20 -12.33
N ARG A 17 -3.61 15.27 -12.75
CA ARG A 17 -4.72 15.19 -13.72
C ARG A 17 -4.27 14.65 -15.07
N ARG A 18 -3.11 15.08 -15.58
CA ARG A 18 -2.54 14.53 -16.82
C ARG A 18 -2.24 13.04 -16.72
N LEU A 19 -1.76 12.55 -15.57
CA LEU A 19 -1.60 11.11 -15.34
C LEU A 19 -2.95 10.39 -15.38
N ALA A 20 -3.98 10.95 -14.74
CA ALA A 20 -5.33 10.39 -14.75
C ALA A 20 -5.91 10.32 -16.18
N ASP A 21 -5.81 11.41 -16.95
CA ASP A 21 -6.29 11.48 -18.33
C ASP A 21 -5.57 10.48 -19.26
N ALA A 22 -4.32 10.14 -18.94
CA ALA A 22 -3.54 9.13 -19.64
C ALA A 22 -3.79 7.69 -19.14
N ASN A 23 -4.73 7.48 -18.21
CA ASN A 23 -4.95 6.20 -17.51
C ASN A 23 -3.69 5.64 -16.85
N LEU A 24 -2.85 6.52 -16.31
CA LEU A 24 -1.65 6.15 -15.55
C LEU A 24 -1.91 6.20 -14.05
N THR A 25 -1.13 5.41 -13.31
CA THR A 25 -1.15 5.34 -11.84
C THR A 25 0.01 6.14 -11.27
N VAL A 26 -0.20 6.74 -10.09
CA VAL A 26 0.91 7.29 -9.28
C VAL A 26 1.19 6.39 -8.07
N ASP A 27 2.46 6.04 -7.88
CA ASP A 27 2.93 5.34 -6.68
C ASP A 27 3.54 6.38 -5.73
N VAL A 28 3.02 6.43 -4.51
CA VAL A 28 3.46 7.38 -3.47
C VAL A 28 4.31 6.68 -2.42
N LEU A 29 5.47 7.26 -2.12
CA LEU A 29 6.47 6.74 -1.20
C LEU A 29 6.83 7.83 -0.18
N GLY A 30 6.71 7.53 1.11
CA GLY A 30 7.06 8.51 2.16
C GLY A 30 6.58 8.20 3.58
N GLY A 31 5.89 7.08 3.82
CA GLY A 31 5.50 6.67 5.17
C GLY A 31 4.37 7.48 5.79
N ALA A 32 4.36 7.58 7.11
CA ALA A 32 3.34 8.29 7.88
C ALA A 32 3.15 9.78 7.54
N PRO A 33 4.22 10.58 7.32
CA PRO A 33 4.07 12.02 7.08
C PRO A 33 3.30 12.38 5.80
N ILE A 34 3.30 11.50 4.78
CA ILE A 34 2.67 11.82 3.49
C ILE A 34 1.16 11.58 3.46
N LEU A 35 0.59 10.92 4.48
CA LEU A 35 -0.83 10.55 4.49
C LEU A 35 -1.80 11.74 4.26
N PRO A 36 -1.63 12.90 4.93
CA PRO A 36 -2.51 14.05 4.69
C PRO A 36 -2.46 14.56 3.24
N GLY A 37 -1.26 14.57 2.65
CA GLY A 37 -1.08 14.97 1.25
C GLY A 37 -1.75 14.00 0.27
N VAL A 38 -1.63 12.68 0.53
CA VAL A 38 -2.29 11.64 -0.26
C VAL A 38 -3.81 11.75 -0.17
N ALA A 39 -4.36 11.96 1.03
CA ALA A 39 -5.80 12.16 1.22
C ALA A 39 -6.31 13.36 0.40
N LYS A 40 -5.59 14.49 0.49
CA LYS A 40 -5.91 15.71 -0.27
C LYS A 40 -5.82 15.49 -1.78
N LEU A 41 -4.78 14.79 -2.28
CA LEU A 41 -4.65 14.47 -3.70
C LEU A 41 -5.81 13.61 -4.19
N ALA A 42 -6.18 12.57 -3.43
CA ALA A 42 -7.27 11.67 -3.77
C ALA A 42 -8.61 12.42 -3.88
N GLU A 43 -8.84 13.44 -3.05
CA GLU A 43 -10.02 14.32 -3.14
C GLU A 43 -9.98 15.25 -4.36
N LEU A 44 -8.80 15.81 -4.67
CA LEU A 44 -8.63 16.79 -5.76
C LEU A 44 -8.65 16.16 -7.16
N VAL A 45 -8.24 14.89 -7.28
CA VAL A 45 -8.18 14.15 -8.55
C VAL A 45 -8.82 12.77 -8.38
N PRO A 46 -10.16 12.68 -8.26
CA PRO A 46 -10.85 11.44 -7.94
C PRO A 46 -10.80 10.38 -9.06
N THR A 47 -10.28 10.72 -10.24
CA THR A 47 -10.09 9.81 -11.37
C THR A 47 -8.68 9.21 -11.43
N LEU A 48 -7.74 9.68 -10.59
CA LEU A 48 -6.37 9.17 -10.57
C LEU A 48 -6.26 7.93 -9.69
N ASN A 49 -5.78 6.81 -10.24
CA ASN A 49 -5.39 5.68 -9.39
C ASN A 49 -4.11 6.04 -8.61
N ILE A 50 -4.17 5.88 -7.28
CA ILE A 50 -3.04 6.13 -6.38
C ILE A 50 -2.68 4.81 -5.69
N VAL A 51 -1.40 4.44 -5.70
CA VAL A 51 -0.88 3.28 -4.97
C VAL A 51 0.01 3.76 -3.84
N MET A 52 -0.37 3.43 -2.61
CA MET A 52 0.49 3.61 -1.44
C MET A 52 1.52 2.49 -1.38
N ASP A 53 2.80 2.84 -1.52
CA ASP A 53 3.89 1.89 -1.41
C ASP A 53 4.19 1.55 0.06
N HIS A 54 4.60 0.30 0.29
CA HIS A 54 5.25 -0.18 1.51
C HIS A 54 4.43 -0.09 2.80
N LEU A 55 3.15 -0.45 2.71
CA LEU A 55 2.34 -0.72 3.90
C LEU A 55 2.63 -2.15 4.44
N PRO A 56 2.58 -2.36 5.77
CA PRO A 56 2.23 -1.40 6.82
C PRO A 56 3.37 -0.42 7.17
N PHE A 57 3.01 0.82 7.47
CA PHE A 57 3.91 1.78 8.10
C PHE A 57 4.08 1.47 9.58
N ASP A 58 5.21 1.90 10.15
CA ASP A 58 5.36 1.86 11.60
C ASP A 58 4.41 2.89 12.22
N MET A 59 3.53 2.42 13.09
CA MET A 59 2.64 3.29 13.85
C MET A 59 3.49 4.25 14.71
N PRO A 60 3.18 5.55 14.75
CA PRO A 60 3.80 6.44 15.71
C PRO A 60 3.57 5.92 17.14
N THR A 61 4.63 5.88 17.95
CA THR A 61 4.55 5.48 19.36
C THR A 61 4.05 6.60 20.27
N ASP A 62 4.17 7.85 19.80
CA ASP A 62 3.65 9.04 20.45
C ASP A 62 2.14 9.15 20.25
N ALA A 63 1.39 9.22 21.36
CA ALA A 63 -0.07 9.26 21.36
C ALA A 63 -0.62 10.45 20.54
N ASP A 64 0.07 11.60 20.57
CA ASP A 64 -0.34 12.81 19.86
C ASP A 64 -0.23 12.67 18.34
N LYS A 65 0.59 11.71 17.87
CA LYS A 65 0.80 11.42 16.44
C LYS A 65 0.06 10.18 15.97
N ALA A 66 -0.22 9.24 16.88
CA ALA A 66 -0.89 7.99 16.55
C ALA A 66 -2.32 8.21 16.04
N LYS A 67 -3.09 9.10 16.69
CA LYS A 67 -4.47 9.38 16.27
C LYS A 67 -4.54 10.10 14.91
N PRO A 68 -3.78 11.19 14.65
CA PRO A 68 -3.75 11.81 13.32
C PRO A 68 -3.32 10.85 12.21
N PHE A 69 -2.37 9.96 12.50
CA PHE A 69 -1.95 8.92 11.56
C PHE A 69 -3.10 7.98 11.21
N ASP A 70 -3.81 7.44 12.21
CA ASP A 70 -4.94 6.54 11.99
C ASP A 70 -6.07 7.27 11.25
N ASP A 71 -6.44 8.47 11.68
CA ASP A 71 -7.50 9.27 11.02
C ASP A 71 -7.18 9.52 9.54
N ALA A 72 -5.92 9.85 9.21
CA ALA A 72 -5.50 10.04 7.83
C ALA A 72 -5.54 8.74 7.01
N LEU A 73 -5.11 7.61 7.60
CA LEU A 73 -5.19 6.31 6.95
C LEU A 73 -6.64 5.87 6.71
N GLN A 74 -7.54 6.12 7.67
CA GLN A 74 -8.98 5.87 7.54
C GLN A 74 -9.62 6.76 6.46
N ALA A 75 -9.22 8.04 6.38
CA ALA A 75 -9.70 8.95 5.35
C ALA A 75 -9.29 8.48 3.95
N ILE A 76 -8.04 8.06 3.78
CA ILE A 76 -7.56 7.45 2.53
C ILE A 76 -8.32 6.16 2.23
N GLY A 77 -8.57 5.33 3.24
CA GLY A 77 -9.35 4.09 3.10
C GLY A 77 -10.74 4.32 2.50
N LYS A 78 -11.34 5.50 2.65
CA LYS A 78 -12.65 5.81 2.04
C LYS A 78 -12.58 6.14 0.54
N GLN A 79 -11.39 6.38 -0.01
CA GLN A 79 -11.20 6.78 -1.41
C GLN A 79 -11.06 5.55 -2.33
N PRO A 80 -12.05 5.21 -3.16
CA PRO A 80 -12.11 3.93 -3.88
C PRO A 80 -10.99 3.74 -4.92
N HIS A 81 -10.34 4.81 -5.35
CA HIS A 81 -9.22 4.85 -6.30
C HIS A 81 -7.84 4.82 -5.62
N VAL A 82 -7.79 4.69 -4.29
CA VAL A 82 -6.53 4.53 -3.55
C VAL A 82 -6.34 3.07 -3.14
N PHE A 83 -5.20 2.52 -3.55
CA PHE A 83 -4.78 1.14 -3.33
C PHE A 83 -3.61 1.06 -2.35
N ALA A 84 -3.53 -0.04 -1.62
CA ALA A 84 -2.46 -0.36 -0.69
C ALA A 84 -1.59 -1.50 -1.23
N LYS A 85 -0.33 -1.20 -1.55
CA LYS A 85 0.67 -2.22 -1.85
C LYS A 85 1.32 -2.70 -0.56
N ILE A 86 0.86 -3.85 -0.08
CA ILE A 86 1.43 -4.51 1.10
C ILE A 86 2.78 -5.11 0.70
N SER A 87 3.83 -4.48 1.22
CA SER A 87 5.21 -4.78 0.89
C SER A 87 6.11 -4.27 2.01
N HIS A 88 7.33 -4.79 2.10
CA HIS A 88 8.26 -4.40 3.18
C HIS A 88 7.71 -4.68 4.60
N VAL A 89 6.98 -5.80 4.76
CA VAL A 89 6.41 -6.23 6.05
C VAL A 89 7.51 -6.52 7.07
N LEU A 90 8.57 -7.21 6.65
CA LEU A 90 9.81 -7.35 7.42
C LEU A 90 10.78 -6.24 7.00
N LYS A 91 11.31 -5.52 8.00
CA LYS A 91 12.12 -4.31 7.80
C LYS A 91 13.57 -4.49 8.23
N ARG A 92 13.83 -5.37 9.22
CA ARG A 92 15.16 -5.62 9.80
C ARG A 92 15.46 -7.12 9.89
N PRO A 93 16.75 -7.54 9.91
CA PRO A 93 17.14 -8.94 10.08
C PRO A 93 16.62 -9.62 11.35
N SER A 94 16.41 -8.83 12.41
CA SER A 94 15.94 -9.30 13.72
C SER A 94 14.43 -9.34 13.84
N ASP A 95 13.69 -8.91 12.82
CA ASP A 95 12.25 -8.91 12.86
C ASP A 95 11.74 -10.37 12.89
N PRO A 96 10.68 -10.68 13.67
CA PRO A 96 10.12 -12.03 13.72
C PRO A 96 9.62 -12.49 12.35
N THR A 97 9.53 -13.79 12.14
CA THR A 97 8.98 -14.37 10.90
C THR A 97 7.63 -15.05 11.10
N ASP A 98 7.11 -15.02 12.33
CA ASP A 98 5.79 -15.55 12.63
C ASP A 98 4.68 -14.59 12.18
N LEU A 99 3.57 -15.19 11.74
CA LEU A 99 2.43 -14.44 11.23
C LEU A 99 1.72 -13.61 12.29
N ASP A 100 1.65 -14.11 13.53
CA ASP A 100 0.86 -13.48 14.57
C ASP A 100 1.41 -12.12 14.99
N THR A 101 2.72 -11.90 14.86
CA THR A 101 3.36 -10.59 15.02
C THR A 101 2.78 -9.53 14.06
N TYR A 102 2.46 -9.89 12.81
CA TYR A 102 2.03 -8.95 11.77
C TYR A 102 0.53 -8.94 11.52
N ARG A 103 -0.17 -10.00 11.90
CA ARG A 103 -1.61 -10.19 11.66
C ARG A 103 -2.44 -8.96 12.05
N PRO A 104 -2.27 -8.32 13.23
CA PRO A 104 -3.10 -7.17 13.60
C PRO A 104 -2.99 -5.99 12.62
N GLN A 105 -1.78 -5.70 12.12
CA GLN A 105 -1.57 -4.62 11.16
C GLN A 105 -2.12 -4.98 9.78
N LEU A 106 -1.92 -6.24 9.35
CA LEU A 106 -2.47 -6.72 8.08
C LEU A 106 -4.01 -6.70 8.09
N ASP A 107 -4.64 -7.16 9.18
CA ASP A 107 -6.10 -7.13 9.34
C ASP A 107 -6.65 -5.71 9.33
N SER A 108 -5.93 -4.77 9.96
CA SER A 108 -6.30 -3.34 9.92
C SER A 108 -6.28 -2.80 8.48
N LEU A 109 -5.22 -3.08 7.70
CA LEU A 109 -5.14 -2.64 6.31
C LEU A 109 -6.26 -3.24 5.45
N TRP A 110 -6.55 -4.54 5.62
CA TRP A 110 -7.66 -5.20 4.93
C TRP A 110 -9.01 -4.59 5.31
N LYS A 111 -9.21 -4.20 6.57
CA LYS A 111 -10.43 -3.51 7.01
C LYS A 111 -10.55 -2.10 6.42
N ILE A 112 -9.45 -1.34 6.37
CA ILE A 112 -9.43 0.05 5.91
C ILE A 112 -9.62 0.15 4.39
N PHE A 113 -8.84 -0.61 3.63
CA PHE A 113 -8.85 -0.57 2.17
C PHE A 113 -9.87 -1.55 1.57
N GLY A 114 -10.25 -2.59 2.29
CA GLY A 114 -11.10 -3.65 1.76
C GLY A 114 -10.33 -4.60 0.83
N PRO A 115 -10.94 -5.77 0.53
CA PRO A 115 -10.29 -6.87 -0.17
C PRO A 115 -9.95 -6.55 -1.64
N ASP A 116 -10.55 -5.53 -2.23
CA ASP A 116 -10.40 -5.18 -3.65
C ASP A 116 -9.29 -4.13 -3.90
N ARG A 117 -8.64 -3.62 -2.85
CA ARG A 117 -7.65 -2.54 -2.96
C ARG A 117 -6.32 -2.83 -2.27
N VAL A 118 -6.14 -4.02 -1.73
CA VAL A 118 -4.87 -4.47 -1.13
C VAL A 118 -4.17 -5.45 -2.07
N PHE A 119 -2.87 -5.28 -2.30
CA PHE A 119 -2.12 -6.24 -3.12
C PHE A 119 -0.66 -6.40 -2.71
N TYR A 120 -0.08 -7.53 -3.09
CA TYR A 120 1.28 -7.93 -2.74
C TYR A 120 2.34 -7.14 -3.52
N GLY A 121 3.41 -6.76 -2.82
CA GLY A 121 4.70 -6.46 -3.41
C GLY A 121 5.82 -7.05 -2.56
N SER A 122 6.84 -7.65 -3.20
CA SER A 122 7.95 -8.25 -2.44
C SER A 122 8.90 -7.22 -1.83
N ASN A 123 9.02 -6.06 -2.47
CA ASN A 123 10.10 -5.09 -2.25
C ASN A 123 11.51 -5.67 -2.47
N TRP A 124 11.62 -6.75 -3.26
CA TRP A 124 12.93 -7.30 -3.64
C TRP A 124 13.66 -6.34 -4.60
N PRO A 125 14.99 -6.18 -4.49
CA PRO A 125 15.91 -6.85 -3.57
C PRO A 125 16.10 -6.14 -2.22
N VAL A 126 15.45 -4.99 -1.97
CA VAL A 126 15.59 -4.24 -0.71
C VAL A 126 15.19 -5.10 0.49
N SER A 127 14.14 -5.89 0.33
CA SER A 127 13.62 -6.82 1.33
C SER A 127 14.63 -7.87 1.80
N ASN A 128 15.64 -8.21 0.99
CA ASN A 128 16.71 -9.14 1.37
C ASN A 128 17.57 -8.64 2.53
N ARG A 129 17.49 -7.35 2.88
CA ARG A 129 18.11 -6.80 4.08
C ARG A 129 17.42 -7.28 5.36
N ALA A 130 16.18 -7.75 5.29
CA ALA A 130 15.41 -8.21 6.43
C ALA A 130 15.25 -9.74 6.44
N ALA A 131 14.83 -10.32 5.32
CA ALA A 131 14.65 -11.77 5.18
C ALA A 131 14.73 -12.19 3.71
N THR A 132 14.86 -13.50 3.47
CA THR A 132 14.83 -14.02 2.10
C THR A 132 13.47 -13.76 1.44
N TYR A 133 13.46 -13.68 0.10
CA TYR A 133 12.22 -13.61 -0.67
C TYR A 133 11.22 -14.72 -0.28
N GLU A 134 11.72 -15.95 -0.09
CA GLU A 134 10.93 -17.11 0.31
C GLU A 134 10.26 -16.91 1.68
N ASN A 135 10.98 -16.38 2.68
CA ASN A 135 10.39 -16.14 4.00
C ASN A 135 9.26 -15.11 3.92
N ILE A 136 9.46 -14.03 3.17
CA ILE A 136 8.46 -12.96 3.02
C ILE A 136 7.24 -13.46 2.25
N LEU A 137 7.46 -14.20 1.16
CA LEU A 137 6.37 -14.79 0.39
C LEU A 137 5.60 -15.82 1.22
N THR A 138 6.29 -16.68 1.96
CA THR A 138 5.68 -17.68 2.84
C THR A 138 4.79 -17.03 3.90
N LEU A 139 5.27 -15.96 4.55
CA LEU A 139 4.48 -15.20 5.53
C LEU A 139 3.16 -14.69 4.92
N MET A 140 3.23 -14.08 3.72
CA MET A 140 2.04 -13.54 3.06
C MET A 140 1.11 -14.63 2.51
N LEU A 141 1.64 -15.77 2.09
CA LEU A 141 0.86 -16.95 1.73
C LEU A 141 0.11 -17.51 2.95
N GLN A 142 0.76 -17.62 4.11
CA GLN A 142 0.12 -18.05 5.35
C GLN A 142 -1.00 -17.08 5.76
N TYR A 143 -0.78 -15.78 5.65
CA TYR A 143 -1.81 -14.78 5.95
C TYR A 143 -3.03 -14.94 5.05
N THR A 144 -2.82 -14.89 3.72
CA THR A 144 -3.93 -14.93 2.75
C THR A 144 -4.66 -16.27 2.70
N ALA A 145 -3.99 -17.37 3.06
CA ALA A 145 -4.66 -18.66 3.24
C ALA A 145 -5.78 -18.60 4.28
N THR A 146 -5.69 -17.71 5.29
CA THR A 146 -6.75 -17.51 6.28
C THR A 146 -7.96 -16.72 5.75
N LEU A 147 -7.85 -16.09 4.58
CA LEU A 147 -8.88 -15.25 3.97
C LEU A 147 -9.62 -15.94 2.80
N GLY A 148 -9.09 -17.08 2.33
CA GLY A 148 -9.66 -17.87 1.24
C GLY A 148 -9.09 -17.53 -0.15
N THR A 149 -9.37 -18.40 -1.13
CA THR A 149 -8.75 -18.36 -2.46
C THR A 149 -9.08 -17.09 -3.25
N GLU A 150 -10.30 -16.58 -3.16
CA GLU A 150 -10.68 -15.34 -3.87
C GLU A 150 -9.88 -14.14 -3.35
N ALA A 151 -9.75 -14.03 -2.03
CA ALA A 151 -8.96 -12.99 -1.38
C ALA A 151 -7.47 -13.11 -1.75
N ALA A 152 -6.93 -14.32 -1.80
CA ALA A 152 -5.56 -14.57 -2.23
C ALA A 152 -5.32 -14.15 -3.69
N ASP A 153 -6.23 -14.49 -4.61
CA ASP A 153 -6.14 -14.07 -6.02
C ASP A 153 -6.14 -12.53 -6.16
N LYS A 154 -7.05 -11.87 -5.44
CA LYS A 154 -7.13 -10.41 -5.38
C LYS A 154 -5.83 -9.81 -4.91
N TYR A 155 -5.33 -10.31 -3.79
CA TYR A 155 -4.10 -9.86 -3.17
C TYR A 155 -2.86 -10.09 -4.05
N PHE A 156 -2.69 -11.27 -4.63
CA PHE A 156 -1.47 -11.59 -5.36
C PHE A 156 -1.44 -11.01 -6.77
N TRP A 157 -2.60 -10.77 -7.42
CA TRP A 157 -2.56 -10.25 -8.78
C TRP A 157 -3.78 -9.44 -9.25
N LYS A 158 -5.04 -9.81 -8.93
CA LYS A 158 -6.20 -9.14 -9.58
C LYS A 158 -6.27 -7.65 -9.22
N ASN A 159 -5.97 -7.30 -7.96
CA ASN A 159 -6.03 -5.91 -7.53
C ASN A 159 -4.90 -5.07 -8.15
N SER A 160 -3.71 -5.65 -8.37
CA SER A 160 -2.64 -4.93 -9.08
C SER A 160 -2.98 -4.72 -10.55
N GLN A 161 -3.69 -5.67 -11.17
CA GLN A 161 -4.23 -5.48 -12.51
C GLN A 161 -5.25 -4.34 -12.55
N THR A 162 -6.17 -4.28 -11.59
CA THR A 162 -7.11 -3.16 -11.49
C THR A 162 -6.39 -1.82 -11.27
N ALA A 163 -5.38 -1.78 -10.41
CA ALA A 163 -4.65 -0.56 -10.08
C ALA A 163 -3.84 -0.01 -11.26
N TYR A 164 -3.18 -0.89 -12.02
CA TYR A 164 -2.20 -0.52 -13.07
C TYR A 164 -2.67 -0.77 -14.51
N GLY A 165 -3.79 -1.45 -14.73
CA GLY A 165 -4.32 -1.75 -16.06
C GLY A 165 -3.47 -2.68 -16.92
N TRP A 166 -2.56 -3.46 -16.31
CA TRP A 166 -1.69 -4.36 -17.09
C TRP A 166 -2.48 -5.51 -17.71
N GLN A 167 -2.13 -5.87 -18.94
CA GLN A 167 -2.75 -6.96 -19.68
C GLN A 167 -2.06 -8.29 -19.34
N PRO A 168 -2.80 -9.38 -19.08
CA PRO A 168 -2.20 -10.70 -18.91
C PRO A 168 -1.39 -11.05 -20.14
N ARG A 169 -0.23 -11.68 -19.94
CA ARG A 169 0.50 -12.26 -21.06
C ARG A 169 -0.28 -13.49 -21.50
N ASN A 170 -0.57 -13.61 -22.80
CA ASN A 170 -1.04 -14.86 -23.35
C ASN A 170 0.03 -15.94 -23.12
N PRO A 171 -0.36 -17.16 -22.71
CA PRO A 171 0.57 -18.26 -22.46
C PRO A 171 1.35 -18.67 -23.72
#